data_AF-I0ZAM1-F1
#
_entry.id   AF-I0ZAM1-F1
#
_cell.length_a   1.000
_cell.length_b   1.000
_cell.length_c   1.000
_cell.angle_alpha   90.00
_cell.angle_beta   90.00
_cell.angle_gamma   90.00
#
_symmetry.space_group_name_H-M   'P 1'
#
loop_
_entity.id
_entity.type
_entity.pdbx_description
1 polymer ?
#
loop_
_entity_poly.entity_id
_entity_poly.type
_entity_poly.pdbx_seq_one_letter_code
_entity_poly.pdbx_strand_id
1 'polypeptide(L)'
;MACMTLQVQDASLLAQYEQLLTAEEHSHMMAAATPELRKERLLARVLVRTTLSRYCGNNVVPQSLNFSRNHAGKPRLAWDTDAAEADLHGVQFNLSHTASLLGCAVTAGQHVGLDVELSNRHTRGNPLRLARRRFSAAELASLEERAEGEERAQHFVRLWTLKEAYVKAVGRAWPSESLINQKQQYGSK
;
A
#
# COMPACT_ATOMS: atom_id res chain seq x y z
N MET A 1 -2.17 -7.02 -9.83
CA MET A 1 -2.81 -6.24 -8.74
C MET A 1 -4.06 -6.99 -8.28
N ALA A 2 -4.37 -6.94 -6.99
CA ALA A 2 -5.60 -7.47 -6.42
C ALA A 2 -6.20 -6.45 -5.44
N CYS A 3 -7.51 -6.48 -5.26
CA CYS A 3 -8.20 -5.65 -4.26
C CYS A 3 -9.33 -6.41 -3.58
N MET A 4 -9.68 -5.98 -2.38
CA MET A 4 -10.73 -6.59 -1.56
C MET A 4 -11.52 -5.50 -0.84
N THR A 5 -12.85 -5.61 -0.84
CA THR A 5 -13.71 -4.73 -0.04
C THR A 5 -13.70 -5.17 1.42
N LEU A 6 -13.77 -4.21 2.34
CA LEU A 6 -13.94 -4.47 3.78
C LEU A 6 -15.40 -4.78 4.16
N GLN A 7 -16.33 -4.77 3.20
CA GLN A 7 -17.76 -5.00 3.41
C GLN A 7 -18.16 -6.49 3.42
N VAL A 8 -17.20 -7.42 3.52
CA VAL A 8 -17.51 -8.85 3.68
C VAL A 8 -18.28 -9.09 4.99
N GLN A 9 -19.45 -9.73 4.89
CA GLN A 9 -20.33 -10.07 6.03
C GLN A 9 -20.57 -11.57 6.18
N ASP A 10 -20.20 -12.38 5.17
CA ASP A 10 -20.39 -13.83 5.21
C ASP A 10 -19.49 -14.47 6.27
N ALA A 11 -20.10 -14.98 7.34
CA ALA A 11 -19.38 -15.58 8.46
C ALA A 11 -18.67 -16.89 8.08
N SER A 12 -19.22 -17.67 7.15
CA SER A 12 -18.57 -18.90 6.68
C SER A 12 -17.30 -18.57 5.89
N LEU A 13 -17.38 -17.56 5.02
CA LEU A 13 -16.23 -17.08 4.26
C LEU A 13 -15.14 -16.52 5.19
N LEU A 14 -15.52 -15.73 6.20
CA LEU A 14 -14.58 -15.21 7.19
C LEU A 14 -13.90 -16.33 7.99
N ALA A 15 -14.64 -17.37 8.38
CA ALA A 15 -14.06 -18.54 9.06
C ALA A 15 -13.08 -19.30 8.16
N GLN A 16 -13.35 -19.42 6.86
CA GLN A 16 -12.41 -20.01 5.89
C GLN A 16 -11.14 -19.16 5.74
N TYR A 17 -11.29 -17.84 5.74
CA TYR A 17 -10.16 -16.90 5.68
C TYR A 17 -9.25 -16.99 6.90
N GLU A 18 -9.79 -17.23 8.10
CA GLU A 18 -8.98 -17.43 9.31
C GLU A 18 -8.06 -18.65 9.20
N GLN A 19 -8.45 -19.69 8.45
CA GLN A 19 -7.61 -20.87 8.19
C GLN A 19 -6.38 -20.57 7.31
N LEU A 20 -6.29 -19.37 6.73
CA LEU A 20 -5.15 -18.93 5.94
C LEU A 20 -4.05 -18.25 6.77
N LEU A 21 -4.33 -17.93 8.04
CA LEU A 21 -3.40 -17.23 8.92
C LEU A 21 -2.46 -18.21 9.63
N THR A 22 -1.25 -17.76 9.93
CA THR A 22 -0.40 -18.45 10.90
C THR A 22 -0.90 -18.22 12.33
N ALA A 23 -0.43 -19.04 13.29
CA ALA A 23 -0.79 -18.86 14.71
C ALA A 23 -0.40 -17.46 15.25
N GLU A 24 0.74 -16.93 14.81
CA GLU A 24 1.18 -15.57 15.14
C GLU A 24 0.23 -14.51 14.56
N GLU A 25 -0.14 -14.64 13.29
CA GLU A 25 -1.05 -13.71 12.63
C GLU A 25 -2.44 -13.76 13.24
N HIS A 26 -2.93 -14.94 13.59
CA HIS A 26 -4.19 -15.13 14.29
C HIS A 26 -4.15 -14.43 15.66
N SER A 27 -3.06 -14.60 16.41
CA SER A 27 -2.88 -13.91 17.70
C SER A 27 -2.85 -12.39 17.54
N HIS A 28 -2.14 -11.88 16.52
CA HIS A 28 -2.09 -10.46 16.21
C HIS A 28 -3.45 -9.91 15.76
N MET A 29 -4.20 -10.66 14.96
CA MET A 29 -5.57 -10.32 14.59
C MET A 29 -6.43 -10.19 15.85
N MET A 30 -6.45 -11.20 16.72
CA MET A 30 -7.27 -11.23 17.93
C MET A 30 -6.94 -10.13 18.94
N ALA A 31 -5.70 -9.62 18.94
CA ALA A 31 -5.30 -8.48 19.76
C ALA A 31 -5.87 -7.12 19.30
N ALA A 32 -6.61 -7.04 18.19
CA ALA A 32 -7.26 -5.80 17.77
C ALA A 32 -8.42 -5.41 18.70
N ALA A 33 -8.47 -4.13 19.06
CA ALA A 33 -9.41 -3.59 20.04
C ALA A 33 -10.89 -3.73 19.63
N THR A 34 -11.20 -3.71 18.34
CA THR A 34 -12.58 -3.78 17.85
C THR A 34 -12.78 -4.91 16.83
N PRO A 35 -14.01 -5.46 16.71
CA PRO A 35 -14.35 -6.44 15.68
C PRO A 35 -14.05 -5.96 14.25
N GLU A 36 -14.25 -4.68 13.97
CA GLU A 36 -14.01 -4.08 12.66
C GLU A 36 -12.51 -4.12 12.32
N LEU A 37 -11.66 -3.78 13.30
CA LEU A 37 -10.21 -3.82 13.14
C LEU A 37 -9.70 -5.26 13.06
N ARG A 38 -10.33 -6.21 13.78
CA ARG A 38 -10.06 -7.65 13.62
C ARG A 38 -10.33 -8.09 12.18
N LYS A 39 -11.51 -7.75 11.64
CA LYS A 39 -11.88 -8.06 10.26
C LYS A 39 -10.93 -7.42 9.26
N GLU A 40 -10.56 -6.16 9.47
CA GLU A 40 -9.60 -5.46 8.59
C GLU A 40 -8.24 -6.19 8.57
N ARG A 41 -7.70 -6.57 9.74
CA ARG A 41 -6.44 -7.34 9.84
C ARG A 41 -6.54 -8.68 9.12
N LEU A 42 -7.65 -9.40 9.31
CA LEU A 42 -7.93 -10.67 8.63
C LEU A 42 -7.90 -10.49 7.11
N LEU A 43 -8.73 -9.59 6.58
CA LEU A 43 -8.89 -9.37 5.15
C LEU A 43 -7.60 -8.86 4.51
N ALA A 44 -6.86 -7.96 5.18
CA ALA A 44 -5.56 -7.50 4.71
C ALA A 44 -4.56 -8.65 4.59
N ARG A 45 -4.55 -9.56 5.57
CA ARG A 45 -3.60 -10.67 5.57
C ARG A 45 -3.98 -11.76 4.56
N VAL A 46 -5.26 -12.06 4.44
CA VAL A 46 -5.80 -12.95 3.41
C VAL A 46 -5.50 -12.42 2.01
N LEU A 47 -5.76 -11.14 1.75
CA LEU A 47 -5.47 -10.51 0.46
C LEU A 47 -4.01 -10.68 0.08
N VAL A 48 -3.07 -10.37 0.98
CA VAL A 48 -1.64 -10.47 0.64
C VAL A 48 -1.20 -11.91 0.44
N ARG A 49 -1.61 -12.86 1.30
CA ARG A 49 -1.18 -14.26 1.20
C ARG A 49 -1.72 -14.92 -0.07
N THR A 50 -3.01 -14.77 -0.35
CA THR A 50 -3.66 -15.35 -1.53
C THR A 50 -3.24 -14.67 -2.84
N THR A 51 -2.90 -13.38 -2.79
CA THR A 51 -2.33 -12.71 -3.95
C THR A 51 -0.93 -13.24 -4.21
N LEU A 52 -0.03 -13.19 -3.22
CA LEU A 52 1.37 -13.55 -3.43
C LEU A 52 1.58 -15.02 -3.75
N SER A 53 0.79 -15.93 -3.18
CA SER A 53 0.89 -17.36 -3.51
C SER A 53 0.72 -17.61 -5.01
N ARG A 54 -0.15 -16.85 -5.68
CA ARG A 54 -0.36 -16.91 -7.14
C ARG A 54 0.82 -16.38 -7.96
N TYR A 55 1.64 -15.50 -7.39
CA TYR A 55 2.84 -14.96 -8.05
C TYR A 55 4.10 -15.77 -7.70
N CYS A 56 4.04 -16.64 -6.68
CA CYS A 56 5.17 -17.47 -6.25
C CYS A 56 5.17 -18.89 -6.88
N GLY A 57 4.35 -19.14 -7.91
CA GLY A 57 4.25 -20.43 -8.58
C GLY A 57 3.10 -21.33 -8.08
N ASN A 58 2.81 -22.39 -8.84
CA ASN A 58 1.58 -23.17 -8.70
C ASN A 58 1.47 -24.02 -7.42
N ASN A 59 2.59 -24.27 -6.73
CA ASN A 59 2.63 -25.17 -5.56
C ASN A 59 2.77 -24.43 -4.22
N VAL A 60 2.79 -23.10 -4.23
CA VAL A 60 2.92 -22.33 -2.99
C VAL A 60 1.54 -22.13 -2.37
N VAL A 61 1.34 -22.69 -1.18
CA VAL A 61 0.11 -22.49 -0.40
C VAL A 61 0.18 -21.15 0.35
N PRO A 62 -0.92 -20.39 0.46
CA PRO A 62 -0.92 -19.10 1.17
C PRO A 62 -0.35 -19.17 2.58
N GLN A 63 -0.59 -20.26 3.31
CA GLN A 63 -0.14 -20.47 4.70
C GLN A 63 1.36 -20.68 4.84
N SER A 64 2.08 -21.11 3.79
CA SER A 64 3.53 -21.33 3.89
C SER A 64 4.35 -20.05 3.67
N LEU A 65 3.73 -18.96 3.22
CA LEU A 65 4.42 -17.69 2.98
C LEU A 65 4.90 -17.08 4.29
N ASN A 66 6.20 -16.78 4.36
CA ASN A 66 6.79 -16.05 5.48
C ASN A 66 7.00 -14.58 5.11
N PHE A 67 6.82 -13.71 6.09
CA PHE A 67 6.95 -12.27 5.91
C PHE A 67 7.99 -11.68 6.86
N SER A 68 8.80 -10.78 6.34
CA SER A 68 9.73 -9.96 7.12
C SER A 68 9.41 -8.48 6.90
N ARG A 69 10.13 -7.59 7.59
CA ARG A 69 10.09 -6.14 7.35
C ARG A 69 11.50 -5.64 7.06
N ASN A 70 11.62 -4.68 6.15
CA ASN A 70 12.88 -3.98 5.95
C ASN A 70 13.12 -2.92 7.06
N HIS A 71 14.26 -2.24 7.03
CA HIS A 71 14.61 -1.17 7.99
C HIS A 71 13.57 -0.03 8.07
N ALA A 72 12.78 0.18 7.01
CA ALA A 72 11.75 1.20 6.95
C ALA A 72 10.36 0.67 7.37
N GLY A 73 10.29 -0.57 7.85
CA GLY A 73 9.05 -1.23 8.26
C GLY A 73 8.18 -1.76 7.11
N LYS A 74 8.60 -1.62 5.84
CA LYS A 74 7.88 -2.14 4.66
C LYS A 74 7.93 -3.67 4.68
N PRO A 75 6.77 -4.35 4.61
CA PRO A 75 6.73 -5.81 4.60
C PRO A 75 7.32 -6.37 3.31
N ARG A 76 7.96 -7.54 3.40
CA ARG A 76 8.57 -8.29 2.29
C ARG A 76 8.31 -9.78 2.48
N LEU A 77 8.35 -10.54 1.39
CA LEU A 77 8.43 -11.98 1.49
C LEU A 77 9.81 -12.35 2.05
N ALA A 78 9.82 -13.29 2.99
CA ALA A 78 11.03 -13.96 3.43
C ALA A 78 11.14 -15.27 2.64
N TRP A 79 12.30 -15.50 2.05
CA TRP A 79 12.60 -16.72 1.31
C TRP A 79 13.60 -17.52 2.15
N ASP A 80 13.38 -18.83 2.27
CA ASP A 80 14.43 -19.72 2.77
C ASP A 80 15.52 -19.80 1.70
N THR A 81 16.76 -19.56 2.12
CA THR A 81 17.93 -19.40 1.24
C THR A 81 18.30 -20.66 0.44
N ASP A 82 17.69 -21.80 0.76
CA ASP A 82 17.97 -23.10 0.15
C ASP A 82 17.05 -23.47 -1.02
N ALA A 83 16.00 -22.68 -1.29
CA ALA A 83 15.11 -22.91 -2.42
C ALA A 83 15.75 -22.38 -3.72
N ALA A 84 16.21 -23.30 -4.56
CA ALA A 84 16.90 -23.08 -5.83
C ALA A 84 16.12 -22.32 -6.94
N GLU A 85 15.01 -21.66 -6.62
CA GLU A 85 14.21 -20.91 -7.59
C GLU A 85 14.56 -19.42 -7.56
N ALA A 86 15.67 -19.09 -8.21
CA ALA A 86 16.16 -17.72 -8.46
C ALA A 86 15.05 -16.74 -8.93
N ASP A 87 14.05 -17.25 -9.66
CA ASP A 87 12.95 -16.47 -10.23
C ASP A 87 11.96 -15.95 -9.18
N LEU A 88 11.85 -16.58 -8.01
CA LEU A 88 10.93 -16.18 -6.94
C LEU A 88 11.47 -15.04 -6.05
N HIS A 89 12.79 -14.82 -6.06
CA HIS A 89 13.45 -13.76 -5.28
C HIS A 89 13.15 -12.34 -5.80
N GLY A 90 12.51 -12.24 -6.97
CA GLY A 90 12.12 -10.97 -7.57
C GLY A 90 10.78 -10.42 -7.07
N VAL A 91 9.95 -11.18 -6.36
CA VAL A 91 8.59 -10.75 -6.00
C VAL A 91 8.62 -9.60 -4.99
N GLN A 92 8.16 -8.43 -5.40
CA GLN A 92 7.94 -7.27 -4.54
C GLN A 92 6.45 -6.95 -4.47
N PHE A 93 6.02 -6.40 -3.32
CA PHE A 93 4.64 -5.99 -3.16
C PHE A 93 4.48 -4.73 -2.32
N ASN A 94 3.31 -4.12 -2.43
CA ASN A 94 2.89 -3.03 -1.57
C ASN A 94 1.39 -3.09 -1.30
N LEU A 95 1.02 -2.76 -0.07
CA LEU A 95 -0.35 -2.73 0.40
C LEU A 95 -0.79 -1.29 0.62
N SER A 96 -2.05 -1.02 0.34
CA SER A 96 -2.71 0.22 0.72
C SER A 96 -4.15 -0.05 1.10
N HIS A 97 -4.71 0.78 1.96
CA HIS A 97 -6.07 0.63 2.44
C HIS A 97 -6.78 1.98 2.60
N THR A 98 -8.09 1.94 2.43
CA THR A 98 -9.02 2.97 2.89
C THR A 98 -9.97 2.36 3.91
N ALA A 99 -10.93 3.13 4.40
CA ALA A 99 -11.98 2.62 5.28
C ALA A 99 -12.86 1.53 4.64
N SER A 100 -12.83 1.35 3.31
CA SER A 100 -13.69 0.40 2.59
C SER A 100 -12.95 -0.52 1.62
N LEU A 101 -11.69 -0.23 1.30
CA LEU A 101 -10.94 -0.94 0.26
C LEU A 101 -9.55 -1.32 0.74
N LEU A 102 -9.14 -2.56 0.44
CA LEU A 102 -7.77 -3.03 0.52
C LEU A 102 -7.23 -3.22 -0.90
N GLY A 103 -6.00 -2.79 -1.14
CA GLY A 103 -5.29 -2.98 -2.40
C GLY A 103 -3.93 -3.65 -2.18
N CYS A 104 -3.56 -4.53 -3.10
CA CYS A 104 -2.27 -5.20 -3.15
C CYS A 104 -1.69 -5.11 -4.57
N ALA A 105 -0.57 -4.40 -4.71
CA ALA A 105 0.21 -4.37 -5.95
C ALA A 105 1.40 -5.31 -5.82
N VAL A 106 1.68 -6.06 -6.89
CA VAL A 106 2.74 -7.06 -6.95
C VAL A 106 3.50 -6.88 -8.26
N THR A 107 4.82 -7.00 -8.19
CA THR A 107 5.75 -6.91 -9.32
C THR A 107 6.82 -7.98 -9.20
N ALA A 108 7.41 -8.37 -10.34
CA ALA A 108 8.61 -9.20 -10.38
C ALA A 108 9.82 -8.33 -10.78
N GLY A 109 10.87 -8.36 -9.96
CA GLY A 109 12.15 -7.70 -10.22
C GLY A 109 12.16 -6.16 -10.09
N GLN A 110 11.02 -5.52 -9.88
CA GLN A 110 10.89 -4.05 -9.85
C GLN A 110 10.28 -3.55 -8.54
N HIS A 111 10.61 -2.32 -8.15
CA HIS A 111 9.95 -1.66 -7.03
C HIS A 111 8.49 -1.34 -7.32
N VAL A 112 7.64 -1.56 -6.31
CA VAL A 112 6.21 -1.25 -6.39
C VAL A 112 5.73 -0.50 -5.16
N GLY A 113 4.89 0.50 -5.41
CA GLY A 113 4.16 1.26 -4.42
C GLY A 113 2.73 1.46 -4.88
N LEU A 114 1.81 1.35 -3.93
CA LEU A 114 0.39 1.48 -4.14
C LEU A 114 -0.14 2.44 -3.08
N ASP A 115 -0.94 3.38 -3.51
CA ASP A 115 -1.74 4.20 -2.62
C ASP A 115 -3.17 4.23 -3.13
N VAL A 116 -4.12 4.19 -2.19
CA VAL A 116 -5.55 4.29 -2.48
C VAL A 116 -6.14 5.28 -1.50
N GLU A 117 -6.90 6.22 -2.02
CA GLU A 117 -7.57 7.27 -1.24
C GLU A 117 -9.02 7.36 -1.70
N LEU A 118 -9.93 7.71 -0.79
CA LEU A 118 -11.32 8.00 -1.16
C LEU A 118 -11.36 9.35 -1.89
N SER A 119 -12.09 9.42 -3.01
CA SER A 119 -12.22 10.66 -3.81
C SER A 119 -12.79 11.82 -2.99
N ASN A 120 -13.72 11.52 -2.08
CA ASN A 120 -14.33 12.47 -1.16
C ASN A 120 -13.55 12.64 0.16
N ARG A 121 -12.26 12.30 0.19
CA ARG A 121 -11.45 12.46 1.39
C ARG A 121 -11.34 13.94 1.74
N HIS A 122 -12.02 14.33 2.80
CA HIS A 122 -11.87 15.65 3.39
C HIS A 122 -10.55 15.66 4.17
N THR A 123 -9.53 16.35 3.66
CA THR A 123 -8.30 16.55 4.42
C THR A 123 -8.62 17.32 5.70
N ARG A 124 -8.25 16.79 6.86
CA ARG A 124 -8.31 17.53 8.13
C ARG A 124 -7.31 18.68 8.06
N GLY A 125 -7.78 19.88 7.70
CA GLY A 125 -6.96 21.09 7.57
C GLY A 125 -7.00 21.71 6.16
N ASN A 126 -6.02 22.56 5.85
CA ASN A 126 -5.93 23.25 4.56
C ASN A 126 -5.05 22.43 3.59
N PRO A 127 -5.62 21.76 2.56
CA PRO A 127 -4.85 20.94 1.62
C PRO A 127 -3.80 21.75 0.84
N LEU A 128 -4.04 23.04 0.57
CA LEU A 128 -3.04 23.91 -0.07
C LEU A 128 -1.80 24.12 0.80
N ARG A 129 -1.97 24.21 2.12
CA ARG A 129 -0.82 24.31 3.05
C ARG A 129 0.05 23.06 3.00
N LEU A 130 -0.56 21.88 2.87
CA LEU A 130 0.16 20.62 2.73
C LEU A 130 0.81 20.49 1.35
N ALA A 131 0.07 20.86 0.29
CA ALA A 131 0.57 20.90 -1.08
C ALA A 131 1.83 21.77 -1.18
N ARG A 132 1.82 23.00 -0.62
CA ARG A 132 2.98 23.90 -0.64
C ARG A 132 4.26 23.31 -0.04
N ARG A 133 4.15 22.34 0.87
CA ARG A 133 5.30 21.69 1.51
C ARG A 133 5.75 20.42 0.80
N ARG A 134 4.90 19.82 -0.04
CA ARG A 134 5.08 18.44 -0.53
C ARG A 134 5.01 18.32 -2.05
N PHE A 135 4.45 19.31 -2.72
CA PHE A 135 4.28 19.34 -4.16
C PHE A 135 5.39 20.19 -4.77
N SER A 136 5.78 19.83 -5.98
CA SER A 136 6.64 20.65 -6.81
C SER A 136 5.90 21.92 -7.24
N ALA A 137 6.65 22.92 -7.70
CA ALA A 137 6.06 24.16 -8.24
C ALA A 137 5.02 23.90 -9.34
N ALA A 138 5.28 22.96 -10.26
CA ALA A 138 4.37 22.62 -11.35
C ALA A 138 3.07 21.95 -10.85
N GLU A 139 3.19 21.03 -9.89
CA GLU A 139 2.01 20.37 -9.29
C GLU A 139 1.18 21.34 -8.45
N LEU A 140 1.83 22.27 -7.75
CA LEU A 140 1.15 23.32 -6.99
C LEU A 140 0.42 24.29 -7.93
N ALA A 141 1.07 24.75 -8.99
CA ALA A 141 0.44 25.62 -10.00
C ALA A 141 -0.78 24.92 -10.63
N SER A 142 -0.62 23.66 -11.06
CA SER A 142 -1.73 22.86 -11.59
C SER A 142 -2.89 22.68 -10.61
N LEU A 143 -2.62 22.71 -9.30
CA LEU A 143 -3.66 22.67 -8.27
C LEU A 143 -4.32 24.02 -8.05
N GLU A 144 -3.56 25.11 -8.05
CA GLU A 144 -4.07 26.48 -7.88
C GLU A 144 -4.88 26.96 -9.10
N GLU A 145 -4.61 26.43 -10.30
CA GLU A 145 -5.39 26.67 -11.53
C GLU A 145 -6.82 26.09 -11.50
N ARG A 146 -7.09 25.10 -10.64
CA ARG A 146 -8.41 24.45 -10.52
C ARG A 146 -9.39 25.35 -9.78
N ALA A 147 -10.68 25.26 -10.13
CA ALA A 147 -11.71 25.97 -9.39
C ALA A 147 -11.79 25.52 -7.93
N GLU A 148 -12.12 26.44 -7.01
CA GLU A 148 -12.30 26.11 -5.61
C GLU A 148 -13.45 25.11 -5.38
N GLY A 149 -13.35 24.36 -4.28
CA GLY A 149 -14.30 23.31 -3.93
C GLY A 149 -13.86 21.94 -4.42
N GLU A 150 -14.82 21.18 -4.94
CA GLU A 150 -14.67 19.74 -5.19
C GLU A 150 -13.59 19.42 -6.25
N GLU A 151 -13.49 20.21 -7.33
CA GLU A 151 -12.50 19.98 -8.40
C GLU A 151 -11.07 20.05 -7.85
N ARG A 152 -10.73 21.12 -7.13
CA ARG A 152 -9.42 21.28 -6.50
C ARG A 152 -9.16 20.22 -5.43
N ALA A 153 -10.17 19.83 -4.65
CA ALA A 153 -10.04 18.78 -3.65
C ALA A 153 -9.71 17.41 -4.29
N GLN A 154 -10.43 17.03 -5.35
CA GLN A 154 -10.18 15.79 -6.08
C GLN A 154 -8.81 15.78 -6.75
N HIS A 155 -8.39 16.92 -7.33
CA HIS A 155 -7.06 17.05 -7.93
C HIS A 155 -5.95 16.96 -6.88
N PHE A 156 -6.15 17.56 -5.70
CA PHE A 156 -5.25 17.39 -4.57
C PHE A 156 -5.12 15.91 -4.17
N VAL A 157 -6.25 15.22 -3.97
CA VAL A 157 -6.25 13.79 -3.59
C VAL A 157 -5.51 12.96 -4.64
N ARG A 158 -5.73 13.23 -5.94
CA ARG A 158 -5.02 12.55 -7.03
C ARG A 158 -3.51 12.73 -6.95
N LEU A 159 -3.04 13.98 -6.81
CA LEU A 159 -1.61 14.28 -6.71
C LEU A 159 -1.01 13.68 -5.45
N TRP A 160 -1.74 13.73 -4.33
CA TRP A 160 -1.35 13.13 -3.07
C TRP A 160 -1.15 11.61 -3.21
N THR A 161 -2.14 10.91 -3.76
CA THR A 161 -2.09 9.46 -3.98
C THR A 161 -0.92 9.06 -4.87
N LEU A 162 -0.67 9.79 -5.97
CA LEU A 162 0.47 9.52 -6.84
C LEU A 162 1.81 9.65 -6.10
N LYS A 163 1.95 10.66 -5.25
CA LYS A 163 3.18 10.88 -4.47
C LYS A 163 3.38 9.81 -3.40
N GLU A 164 2.34 9.49 -2.64
CA GLU A 164 2.39 8.42 -1.63
C GLU A 164 2.74 7.07 -2.28
N ALA A 165 2.13 6.75 -3.43
CA ALA A 165 2.47 5.55 -4.19
C ALA A 165 3.95 5.54 -4.60
N TYR A 166 4.48 6.67 -5.08
CA TYR A 166 5.89 6.79 -5.43
C TYR A 166 6.81 6.61 -4.21
N VAL A 167 6.52 7.28 -3.09
CA VAL A 167 7.30 7.16 -1.85
C VAL A 167 7.30 5.72 -1.33
N LYS A 168 6.14 5.06 -1.34
CA LYS A 168 6.00 3.63 -1.00
C LYS A 168 6.79 2.73 -1.95
N ALA A 169 6.89 3.06 -3.23
CA ALA A 169 7.68 2.31 -4.21
C ALA A 169 9.17 2.35 -3.87
N VAL A 170 9.71 3.56 -3.67
CA VAL A 170 11.13 3.77 -3.36
C VAL A 170 11.49 3.28 -1.95
N GLY A 171 10.51 3.13 -1.06
CA GLY A 171 10.71 2.55 0.27
C GLY A 171 11.48 3.46 1.23
N ARG A 172 11.41 4.77 1.01
CA ARG A 172 12.03 5.81 1.86
C ARG A 172 10.93 6.62 2.54
N ALA A 173 11.26 7.28 3.65
CA ALA A 173 10.41 8.36 4.15
C ALA A 173 10.36 9.50 3.12
N TRP A 174 9.39 10.41 3.24
CA TRP A 174 9.35 11.60 2.40
C TRP A 174 10.73 12.27 2.41
N PRO A 175 11.31 12.61 1.25
CA PRO A 175 12.54 13.36 1.22
C PRO A 175 12.34 14.65 2.03
N SER A 176 13.31 15.03 2.86
CA SER A 176 13.32 16.35 3.48
C SER A 176 13.23 17.43 2.39
N GLU A 177 12.73 18.62 2.72
CA GLU A 177 12.52 19.77 1.81
C GLU A 177 13.70 20.01 0.84
N SER A 178 14.93 19.72 1.27
CA SER A 178 16.17 19.84 0.50
C SER A 178 16.26 18.94 -0.75
N LEU A 179 15.62 17.77 -0.77
CA LEU A 179 15.71 16.80 -1.89
C LEU A 179 14.63 16.99 -2.95
N ILE A 180 13.49 17.59 -2.58
CA ILE A 180 12.38 17.89 -3.51
C ILE A 180 12.84 18.92 -4.55
N ASN A 181 13.68 19.89 -4.14
CA ASN A 181 14.23 20.92 -5.01
C ASN A 181 15.46 20.44 -5.81
N GLN A 182 16.25 19.49 -5.31
CA GLN A 182 17.42 18.98 -6.03
C GLN A 182 17.07 18.14 -7.27
N LYS A 183 15.94 17.40 -7.27
CA LYS A 183 15.50 16.68 -8.48
C LYS A 183 14.99 17.60 -9.60
N GLN A 184 14.67 18.86 -9.32
CA GLN A 184 14.30 19.84 -10.35
C GLN A 184 15.53 20.39 -11.09
N GLN A 185 16.73 20.29 -10.52
CA GLN A 185 17.95 20.84 -11.11
C GLN A 185 18.63 19.90 -12.12
N TYR A 186 18.29 18.60 -12.10
CA TYR A 186 18.87 17.58 -12.98
C TYR A 186 17.90 17.02 -14.05
N GLY A 187 16.69 17.59 -14.16
CA GLY A 187 15.66 17.18 -15.13
C GLY A 187 15.61 18.00 -16.43
N SER A 188 16.53 18.94 -16.62
CA SER A 188 16.76 19.60 -17.91
C SER A 188 18.13 19.22 -18.43
N LYS A 189 18.19 18.13 -19.19
CA LYS A 189 19.04 17.92 -20.37
C LYS A 189 18.63 16.64 -21.08
#